data_AF-A0A249PCE4-F1
#
_entry.id   AF-A0A249PCE4-F1
#
_cell.length_a   1.000
_cell.length_b   1.000
_cell.length_c   1.000
_cell.angle_alpha   90.00
_cell.angle_beta   90.00
_cell.angle_gamma   90.00
#
_symmetry.space_group_name_H-M   'P 1'
#
loop_
_entity.id
_entity.type
_entity.pdbx_description
1 polymer ?
#
loop_
_entity_poly.entity_id
_entity_poly.type
_entity_poly.pdbx_seq_one_letter_code
_entity_poly.pdbx_strand_id
1 'polypeptide(L)'
;MTGLGVITAEFETYTEESLPRLLKNVPNEMLVALNQQEEAGQIIIEEVGKAQVQPGPMGIVETRDLKIRTVKRIPCFNILSVAPEDFIVSKDAKFDNETGGIAAKIQGHRKLISKGDLLEMGFDVDKVNALPAASDKTDGIALERSKDLAGERGVGPDDVEVFTIYTKAKIGKDKKARHYRLTIGGDIENSPVLLDYTEVSRFYPYSAFTPFPIADTLFSLGVADRLADDHILITRMYRHVLDSLSQHVNPIKVFNPDTTNGDDLLNSHAGALVRSTDPTGGISFNVPPFAGADAMPVIDQLSQSLEFSTGTGPTMIGVNAEDFQRTSATAANLRSNASQLLIEMISRFFADTGYKYLVKIVVDLLIQKPDEAAELVSRLTNQAIPLDEFSTDYDVATSVAFGVMSRDQSRQSLTNLFNMQMQLKAAGMPFIQDQHVYATVAKLVETDGFKNVGSFAADPTTLPPAPPPPPPVDPNAGLIEIEKVKAQLKSQSDELNRQAELTKFAAEMDLKRDQMAQDRELKKAEIEAKYAAQVAIEQLKLEQRAPRDPMGNII
;
A
#
# COMPACT_ATOMS: atom_id res chain seq x y z
N MET A 1 18.17 -13.53 -3.20
CA MET A 1 16.97 -13.75 -2.37
C MET A 1 16.43 -12.40 -1.92
N THR A 2 15.82 -11.63 -2.82
CA THR A 2 15.44 -10.23 -2.52
C THR A 2 13.93 -10.01 -2.37
N GLY A 3 13.10 -11.05 -2.60
CA GLY A 3 11.64 -10.92 -2.65
C GLY A 3 10.85 -11.38 -1.43
N LEU A 4 11.48 -12.01 -0.45
CA LEU A 4 10.79 -12.55 0.72
C LEU A 4 10.79 -11.52 1.86
N GLY A 5 9.60 -11.04 2.23
CA GLY A 5 9.36 -10.34 3.49
C GLY A 5 8.68 -11.28 4.48
N VAL A 6 9.09 -11.26 5.75
CA VAL A 6 8.44 -12.06 6.79
C VAL A 6 8.01 -11.14 7.93
N ILE A 7 6.78 -11.29 8.38
CA ILE A 7 6.21 -10.56 9.51
C ILE A 7 5.86 -11.56 10.60
N THR A 8 6.27 -11.27 11.83
CA THR A 8 5.85 -11.98 13.03
C THR A 8 4.74 -11.21 13.74
N ALA A 9 3.81 -11.94 14.35
CA ALA A 9 2.77 -11.38 15.20
C ALA A 9 2.92 -11.96 16.60
N GLU A 10 3.08 -11.09 17.59
CA GLU A 10 3.33 -11.46 18.99
C GLU A 10 2.30 -10.76 19.88
N PHE A 11 1.67 -11.53 20.76
CA PHE A 11 0.75 -10.99 21.75
C PHE A 11 1.39 -11.09 23.13
N GLU A 12 1.88 -9.97 23.64
CA GLU A 12 2.62 -9.86 24.88
C GLU A 12 1.96 -8.85 25.82
N THR A 13 2.11 -9.07 27.13
CA THR A 13 1.70 -8.09 28.13
C THR A 13 2.92 -7.38 28.66
N TYR A 14 2.99 -6.06 28.44
CA TYR A 14 4.01 -5.23 29.04
C TYR A 14 3.54 -4.77 30.41
N THR A 15 4.48 -4.78 31.35
CA THR A 15 4.26 -4.29 32.69
C THR A 15 4.95 -2.93 32.79
N GLU A 16 4.17 -1.86 32.85
CA GLU A 16 4.68 -0.51 33.08
C GLU A 16 4.64 -0.19 34.56
N GLU A 17 5.80 0.10 35.13
CA GLU A 17 5.91 0.63 36.49
C GLU A 17 5.82 2.16 36.47
N SER A 18 4.88 2.71 37.24
CA SER A 18 4.81 4.16 37.43
C SER A 18 5.99 4.65 38.28
N LEU A 19 6.43 5.89 38.05
CA LEU A 19 7.36 6.57 38.95
C LEU A 19 6.93 6.49 40.42
N PRO A 20 7.87 6.35 41.37
CA PRO A 20 7.53 6.19 42.78
C PRO A 20 6.79 7.42 43.30
N ARG A 21 5.61 7.18 43.89
CA ARG A 21 4.78 8.20 44.55
C ARG A 21 4.83 8.02 46.06
N LEU A 22 5.03 9.12 46.76
CA LEU A 22 5.03 9.15 48.23
C LEU A 22 3.61 9.44 48.72
N LEU A 23 2.96 8.44 49.30
CA LEU A 23 1.68 8.57 49.98
C LEU A 23 1.94 8.89 51.46
N LYS A 24 1.55 10.09 51.88
CA LYS A 24 1.73 10.56 53.26
C LYS A 24 0.55 10.19 54.15
N ASN A 25 0.83 9.84 55.40
CA ASN A 25 -0.16 9.60 56.45
C ASN A 25 -1.22 8.53 56.10
N VAL A 26 -0.81 7.38 55.57
CA VAL A 26 -1.74 6.28 55.29
C VAL A 26 -2.13 5.58 56.60
N PRO A 27 -3.43 5.49 56.96
CA PRO A 27 -3.88 4.81 58.17
C PRO A 27 -3.74 3.29 58.06
N ASN A 28 -3.51 2.60 59.19
CA ASN A 28 -3.26 1.16 59.24
C ASN A 28 -4.33 0.29 58.53
N GLU A 29 -5.60 0.71 58.51
CA GLU A 29 -6.67 -0.01 57.79
C GLU A 29 -6.50 0.00 56.27
N MET A 30 -6.04 1.12 55.70
CA MET A 30 -5.72 1.22 54.27
C MET A 30 -4.42 0.50 53.93
N LEU A 31 -3.52 0.31 54.89
CA LEU A 31 -2.26 -0.41 54.71
C LEU A 31 -2.50 -1.91 54.46
N VAL A 32 -3.48 -2.51 55.15
CA VAL A 32 -3.89 -3.90 54.88
C VAL A 32 -4.43 -4.07 53.46
N ALA A 33 -5.22 -3.10 52.97
CA ALA A 33 -5.73 -3.11 51.60
C ALA A 33 -4.61 -2.91 50.56
N LEU A 34 -3.60 -2.09 50.87
CA LEU A 34 -2.43 -1.88 50.00
C LEU A 34 -1.50 -3.10 49.95
N ASN A 35 -1.31 -3.81 51.07
CA ASN A 35 -0.58 -5.08 51.08
C ASN A 35 -1.30 -6.16 50.27
N GLN A 36 -2.64 -6.20 50.32
CA GLN A 36 -3.43 -7.09 49.45
C GLN A 36 -3.31 -6.71 47.97
N GLN A 37 -3.17 -5.41 47.65
CA GLN A 37 -2.92 -4.94 46.28
C GLN A 37 -1.47 -5.22 45.81
N GLU A 38 -0.51 -5.28 46.74
CA GLU A 38 0.86 -5.73 46.48
C GLU A 38 0.94 -7.24 46.25
N GLU A 39 0.25 -8.04 47.07
CA GLU A 39 0.10 -9.49 46.82
C GLU A 39 -0.61 -9.79 45.49
N ALA A 40 -1.52 -8.91 45.06
CA ALA A 40 -2.18 -8.97 43.76
C ALA A 40 -1.31 -8.44 42.60
N GLY A 41 -0.10 -7.94 42.86
CA GLY A 41 0.85 -7.46 41.86
C GLY A 41 0.47 -6.15 41.18
N GLN A 42 -0.49 -5.39 41.74
CA GLN A 42 -0.93 -4.10 41.19
C GLN A 42 -0.08 -2.91 41.69
N ILE A 43 0.63 -3.10 42.80
CA ILE A 43 1.43 -2.09 43.48
C ILE A 43 2.72 -2.73 44.00
N ILE A 44 3.86 -2.03 43.91
CA ILE A 44 5.12 -2.39 44.58
C ILE A 44 5.38 -1.36 45.68
N ILE A 45 5.61 -1.81 46.92
CA ILE A 45 5.97 -0.94 48.05
C ILE A 45 7.50 -0.92 48.18
N GLU A 46 8.14 0.19 47.77
CA GLU A 46 9.61 0.31 47.85
C GLU A 46 10.10 0.55 49.28
N GLU A 47 9.43 1.45 50.01
CA GLU A 47 9.85 1.85 51.35
C GLU A 47 8.64 2.13 52.24
N VAL A 48 8.69 1.59 53.46
CA VAL A 48 7.71 1.83 54.53
C VAL A 48 8.34 2.76 55.57
N GLY A 49 7.78 3.96 55.71
CA GLY A 49 8.19 4.95 56.70
C GLY A 49 7.84 4.53 58.13
N LYS A 50 8.53 5.13 59.11
CA LYS A 50 8.28 4.90 60.55
C LYS A 50 6.86 5.35 60.92
N ALA A 51 6.22 4.61 61.84
CA ALA A 51 4.89 4.95 62.34
C ALA A 51 4.89 6.34 63.00
N GLN A 52 4.03 7.22 62.50
CA GLN A 52 3.74 8.52 63.09
C GLN A 52 2.37 8.47 63.77
N VAL A 53 2.29 9.07 64.95
CA VAL A 53 1.06 9.13 65.73
C VAL A 53 0.40 10.47 65.44
N GLN A 54 -0.78 10.47 64.82
CA GLN A 54 -1.46 11.70 64.42
C GLN A 54 -2.89 11.76 65.00
N PRO A 55 -3.32 12.92 65.54
CA PRO A 55 -4.66 13.04 66.12
C PRO A 55 -5.71 13.05 65.01
N GLY A 56 -6.55 12.01 64.97
CA GLY A 56 -7.67 11.88 64.04
C GLY A 56 -9.03 12.24 64.67
N PRO A 57 -10.10 12.41 63.87
CA PRO A 57 -11.43 12.81 64.34
C PRO A 57 -12.11 11.82 65.32
N MET A 58 -11.61 10.58 65.43
CA MET A 58 -12.19 9.48 66.21
C MET A 58 -11.18 8.78 67.14
N GLY A 59 -10.01 9.39 67.40
CA GLY A 59 -8.98 8.82 68.28
C GLY A 59 -7.57 8.95 67.71
N ILE A 60 -6.61 8.37 68.44
CA ILE A 60 -5.21 8.32 68.03
C ILE A 60 -5.09 7.30 66.90
N VAL A 61 -4.74 7.73 65.69
CA VAL A 61 -4.54 6.84 64.54
C VAL A 61 -3.05 6.78 64.24
N GLU A 62 -2.51 5.56 64.18
CA GLU A 62 -1.17 5.33 63.67
C GLU A 62 -1.18 5.41 62.14
N THR A 63 -0.38 6.31 61.60
CA THR A 63 -0.22 6.51 60.16
C THR A 63 1.22 6.23 59.74
N ARG A 64 1.42 5.75 58.50
CA ARG A 64 2.74 5.51 57.92
C ARG A 64 2.84 6.20 56.56
N ASP A 65 4.05 6.66 56.23
CA ASP A 65 4.36 7.13 54.88
C ASP A 65 4.78 5.92 54.03
N LEU A 66 4.20 5.78 52.84
CA LEU A 66 4.49 4.68 51.91
C LEU A 66 5.02 5.25 50.60
N LYS A 67 6.11 4.66 50.09
CA LYS A 67 6.59 4.93 48.74
C LYS A 67 6.13 3.79 47.83
N ILE A 68 5.20 4.11 46.93
CA ILE A 68 4.45 3.14 46.13
C ILE A 68 4.73 3.37 44.65
N ARG A 69 4.97 2.28 43.89
CA ARG A 69 4.85 2.24 42.43
C ARG A 69 3.59 1.50 42.06
N THR A 70 2.78 2.07 41.18
CA THR A 70 1.66 1.35 40.57
C THR A 70 2.18 0.56 39.36
N VAL A 71 1.81 -0.70 39.30
CA VAL A 71 2.12 -1.60 38.21
C VAL A 71 0.91 -1.66 37.29
N LYS A 72 1.08 -1.24 36.03
CA LYS A 72 0.03 -1.35 35.01
C LYS A 72 0.41 -2.44 34.03
N ARG A 73 -0.47 -3.44 33.91
CA ARG A 73 -0.37 -4.45 32.86
C ARG A 73 -1.09 -3.92 31.63
N ILE A 74 -0.42 -3.86 30.49
CA ILE A 74 -1.00 -3.42 29.23
C ILE A 74 -0.83 -4.55 28.20
N PRO A 75 -1.92 -5.16 27.72
CA PRO A 75 -1.84 -6.08 26.60
C PRO A 75 -1.55 -5.32 25.30
N CYS A 76 -0.48 -5.73 24.61
CA CYS A 76 -0.03 -5.15 23.36
C CYS A 76 0.08 -6.24 22.30
N PHE A 77 -0.50 -5.96 21.14
CA PHE A 77 -0.38 -6.81 19.96
C PHE A 77 0.69 -6.20 19.05
N ASN A 78 1.83 -6.85 18.94
CA ASN A 78 2.98 -6.37 18.19
C ASN A 78 3.08 -7.11 16.86
N ILE A 79 3.12 -6.35 15.76
CA ILE A 79 3.37 -6.86 14.42
C ILE A 79 4.75 -6.36 14.01
N LEU A 80 5.73 -7.25 13.97
CA LEU A 80 7.13 -6.91 13.74
C LEU A 80 7.63 -7.53 12.44
N SER A 81 8.48 -6.80 11.72
CA SER A 81 9.16 -7.35 10.55
C SER A 81 10.37 -8.17 10.99
N VAL A 82 10.43 -9.43 10.58
CA VAL A 82 11.59 -10.30 10.83
C VAL A 82 12.57 -10.12 9.69
N ALA A 83 13.83 -9.88 10.04
CA ALA A 83 14.88 -9.77 9.04
C ALA A 83 15.07 -11.13 8.34
N PRO A 84 15.17 -11.19 6.99
CA PRO A 84 15.34 -12.45 6.27
C PRO A 84 16.57 -13.26 6.72
N GLU A 85 17.63 -12.59 7.17
CA GLU A 85 18.85 -13.21 7.72
C GLU A 85 18.70 -13.83 9.12
N ASP A 86 17.60 -13.53 9.81
CA ASP A 86 17.26 -14.11 11.11
C ASP A 86 16.15 -15.14 11.02
N PHE A 87 15.44 -15.19 9.89
CA PHE A 87 14.38 -16.16 9.69
C PHE A 87 14.94 -17.53 9.34
N ILE A 88 14.51 -18.55 10.09
CA ILE A 88 14.93 -19.94 9.94
C ILE A 88 13.75 -20.74 9.44
N VAL A 89 13.95 -21.42 8.34
CA VAL A 89 12.93 -22.27 7.75
C VAL A 89 13.55 -23.52 7.16
N SER A 90 12.81 -24.62 7.19
CA SER A 90 13.21 -25.85 6.54
C SER A 90 13.29 -25.68 5.01
N LYS A 91 14.18 -26.43 4.35
CA LYS A 91 14.38 -26.37 2.89
C LYS A 91 13.14 -26.79 2.07
N ASP A 92 12.22 -27.52 2.70
CA ASP A 92 10.94 -27.96 2.11
C ASP A 92 9.81 -26.94 2.28
N ALA A 93 10.14 -25.70 2.68
CA ALA A 93 9.16 -24.64 2.88
C ALA A 93 8.51 -24.22 1.57
N LYS A 94 7.17 -24.19 1.58
CA LYS A 94 6.32 -23.75 0.48
C LYS A 94 5.16 -22.91 1.00
N PHE A 95 4.53 -22.16 0.11
CA PHE A 95 3.25 -21.53 0.41
C PHE A 95 2.14 -22.58 0.50
N ASP A 96 1.29 -22.43 1.50
CA ASP A 96 0.05 -23.18 1.59
C ASP A 96 -1.07 -22.42 0.88
N ASN A 97 -1.64 -23.02 -0.15
CA ASN A 97 -2.68 -22.38 -0.97
C ASN A 97 -3.99 -22.16 -0.20
N GLU A 98 -4.27 -22.98 0.82
CA GLU A 98 -5.52 -22.87 1.59
C GLU A 98 -5.44 -21.74 2.61
N THR A 99 -4.36 -21.70 3.39
CA THR A 99 -4.18 -20.71 4.47
C THR A 99 -3.48 -19.42 4.02
N GLY A 100 -2.73 -19.46 2.92
CA GLY A 100 -1.80 -18.39 2.51
C GLY A 100 -0.47 -18.41 3.26
N GLY A 101 -0.35 -19.26 4.29
CA GLY A 101 0.80 -19.29 5.20
C GLY A 101 1.98 -20.11 4.69
N ILE A 102 2.97 -20.26 5.58
CA ILE A 102 4.16 -21.08 5.33
C ILE A 102 3.85 -22.52 5.74
N ALA A 103 3.94 -23.46 4.80
CA ALA A 103 3.95 -24.89 5.08
C ALA A 103 5.41 -25.37 5.16
N ALA A 104 5.92 -25.54 6.38
CA ALA A 104 7.26 -26.05 6.63
C ALA A 104 7.29 -26.89 7.92
N LYS A 105 8.23 -27.85 7.99
CA LYS A 105 8.41 -28.68 9.20
C LYS A 105 8.96 -27.90 10.40
N ILE A 106 9.79 -26.91 10.10
CA ILE A 106 10.47 -26.06 11.05
C ILE A 106 10.32 -24.62 10.56
N GLN A 107 9.86 -23.74 11.44
CA GLN A 107 9.80 -22.30 11.23
C GLN A 107 10.31 -21.63 12.49
N GLY A 108 11.10 -20.59 12.37
CA GLY A 108 11.61 -19.89 13.54
C GLY A 108 12.31 -18.61 13.17
N HIS A 109 12.78 -17.91 14.18
CA HIS A 109 13.68 -16.80 13.98
C HIS A 109 14.72 -16.76 15.09
N ARG A 110 15.86 -16.18 14.75
CA ARG A 110 16.92 -15.79 15.68
C ARG A 110 16.65 -14.37 16.18
N LYS A 111 16.89 -14.15 17.47
CA LYS A 111 16.88 -12.83 18.09
C LYS A 111 18.10 -12.70 18.99
N LEU A 112 18.75 -11.54 18.95
CA LEU A 112 19.76 -11.16 19.93
C LEU A 112 19.02 -10.59 21.14
N ILE A 113 19.23 -11.21 22.31
CA ILE A 113 18.61 -10.80 23.57
C ILE A 113 19.71 -10.75 24.63
N SER A 114 19.67 -9.75 25.51
CA SER A 114 20.63 -9.68 26.61
C SER A 114 20.34 -10.76 27.66
N LYS A 115 21.37 -11.20 28.40
CA LYS A 115 21.18 -12.12 29.53
C LYS A 115 20.23 -11.55 30.59
N GLY A 116 20.25 -10.23 30.81
CA GLY A 116 19.36 -9.54 31.74
C GLY A 116 17.89 -9.71 31.36
N ASP A 117 17.56 -9.45 30.08
CA ASP A 117 16.18 -9.57 29.60
C ASP A 117 15.66 -11.02 29.69
N LEU A 118 16.53 -12.02 29.46
CA LEU A 118 16.16 -13.43 29.61
C LEU A 118 15.84 -13.79 31.07
N LEU A 119 16.55 -13.21 32.02
CA LEU A 119 16.24 -13.39 33.44
C LEU A 119 14.93 -12.71 33.82
N GLU A 120 14.64 -11.52 33.29
CA GLU A 120 13.36 -10.83 33.48
C GLU A 120 12.17 -11.59 32.88
N MET A 121 12.38 -12.30 31.75
CA MET A 121 11.40 -13.22 31.17
C MET A 121 11.13 -14.46 32.03
N GLY A 122 11.90 -14.68 33.10
CA GLY A 122 11.72 -15.78 34.04
C GLY A 122 12.39 -17.09 33.63
N PHE A 123 13.37 -17.06 32.72
CA PHE A 123 14.15 -18.25 32.39
C PHE A 123 15.10 -18.64 33.53
N ASP A 124 15.41 -19.94 33.62
CA ASP A 124 16.26 -20.50 34.67
C ASP A 124 17.67 -19.90 34.62
N VAL A 125 18.11 -19.34 35.76
CA VAL A 125 19.37 -18.61 35.93
C VAL A 125 20.57 -19.47 35.52
N ASP A 126 20.55 -20.76 35.86
CA ASP A 126 21.65 -21.68 35.55
C ASP A 126 21.77 -21.90 34.04
N LYS A 127 20.64 -21.99 33.35
CA LYS A 127 20.62 -22.17 31.89
C LYS A 127 21.05 -20.91 31.16
N VAL A 128 20.61 -19.73 31.61
CA VAL A 128 20.96 -18.43 30.99
C VAL A 128 22.45 -18.13 31.15
N ASN A 129 23.04 -18.44 32.32
CA ASN A 129 24.46 -18.23 32.55
C ASN A 129 25.35 -19.16 31.73
N ALA A 130 24.88 -20.38 31.43
CA ALA A 130 25.58 -21.34 30.59
C ALA A 130 25.62 -20.95 29.09
N LEU A 131 24.88 -19.91 28.68
CA LEU A 131 24.82 -19.49 27.29
C LEU A 131 26.12 -18.79 26.84
N PRO A 132 26.68 -19.16 25.68
CA PRO A 132 27.79 -18.44 25.07
C PRO A 132 27.37 -17.04 24.64
N ALA A 133 28.31 -16.10 24.64
CA ALA A 133 28.09 -14.76 24.07
C ALA A 133 27.90 -14.87 22.55
N ALA A 134 27.05 -14.00 22.00
CA ALA A 134 26.80 -13.93 20.56
C ALA A 134 28.04 -13.47 19.79
N SER A 135 28.18 -13.91 18.55
CA SER A 135 29.22 -13.47 17.62
C SER A 135 28.63 -12.56 16.56
N ASP A 136 29.40 -11.58 16.08
CA ASP A 136 29.02 -10.77 14.93
C ASP A 136 28.81 -11.64 13.68
N LYS A 137 27.78 -11.33 12.90
CA LYS A 137 27.45 -12.04 11.65
C LYS A 137 28.45 -11.70 10.56
N THR A 138 28.97 -12.71 9.88
CA THR A 138 29.77 -12.55 8.64
C THR A 138 29.03 -12.99 7.39
N ASP A 139 27.73 -13.31 7.50
CA ASP A 139 26.89 -13.68 6.36
C ASP A 139 26.80 -12.55 5.33
N GLY A 140 26.95 -12.89 4.04
CA GLY A 140 27.01 -11.88 2.97
C GLY A 140 25.79 -10.95 2.90
N ILE A 141 24.58 -11.43 3.23
CA ILE A 141 23.37 -10.59 3.27
C ILE A 141 23.41 -9.63 4.46
N ALA A 142 23.82 -10.10 5.63
CA ALA A 142 23.96 -9.27 6.83
C ALA A 142 25.04 -8.20 6.62
N LEU A 143 26.15 -8.57 5.98
CA LEU A 143 27.25 -7.68 5.66
C LEU A 143 26.79 -6.55 4.73
N GLU A 144 26.11 -6.86 3.62
CA GLU A 144 25.61 -5.84 2.68
C GLU A 144 24.56 -4.91 3.32
N ARG A 145 23.69 -5.43 4.20
CA ARG A 145 22.74 -4.59 4.94
C ARG A 145 23.41 -3.71 6.00
N SER A 146 24.49 -4.19 6.62
CA SER A 146 25.24 -3.47 7.65
C SER A 146 26.20 -2.42 7.08
N LYS A 147 26.56 -2.54 5.81
CA LYS A 147 27.56 -1.68 5.13
C LYS A 147 27.22 -0.19 5.18
N ASP A 148 25.93 0.13 5.08
CA ASP A 148 25.43 1.52 5.15
C ASP A 148 25.01 1.94 6.56
N LEU A 149 24.92 0.98 7.50
CA LEU A 149 24.55 1.20 8.90
C LEU A 149 25.82 1.36 9.76
N ALA A 150 26.61 2.39 9.47
CA ALA A 150 27.80 2.70 10.25
C ALA A 150 27.40 3.23 11.65
N GLY A 151 27.41 2.37 12.68
CA GLY A 151 27.69 2.86 14.04
C GLY A 151 27.09 2.19 15.28
N GLU A 152 26.03 1.36 15.22
CA GLU A 152 25.28 1.09 16.48
C GLU A 152 24.65 -0.31 16.63
N ARG A 153 25.11 -1.30 15.86
CA ARG A 153 24.71 -2.71 16.01
C ARG A 153 25.91 -3.60 16.34
N GLY A 154 26.73 -3.17 17.30
CA GLY A 154 27.74 -4.07 17.88
C GLY A 154 27.07 -5.03 18.83
N VAL A 155 27.35 -6.32 18.70
CA VAL A 155 26.94 -7.32 19.70
C VAL A 155 27.60 -6.98 21.04
N GLY A 156 26.79 -6.72 22.06
CA GLY A 156 27.25 -6.47 23.42
C GLY A 156 27.87 -7.72 24.04
N PRO A 157 28.76 -7.58 25.04
CA PRO A 157 29.39 -8.74 25.69
C PRO A 157 28.39 -9.66 26.43
N ASP A 158 27.23 -9.11 26.81
CA ASP A 158 26.15 -9.83 27.50
C ASP A 158 25.01 -10.27 26.56
N ASP A 159 25.14 -10.00 25.26
CA ASP A 159 24.13 -10.39 24.28
C ASP A 159 24.30 -11.86 23.90
N VAL A 160 23.16 -12.55 23.80
CA VAL A 160 23.09 -13.97 23.50
C VAL A 160 22.15 -14.21 22.33
N GLU A 161 22.50 -15.16 21.47
CA GLU A 161 21.61 -15.62 20.41
C GLU A 161 20.52 -16.53 20.98
N VAL A 162 19.27 -16.19 20.72
CA VAL A 162 18.09 -16.95 21.10
C VAL A 162 17.29 -17.30 19.86
N PHE A 163 17.02 -18.59 19.71
CA PHE A 163 16.28 -19.16 18.60
C PHE A 163 14.88 -19.56 19.10
N THR A 164 13.86 -18.94 18.52
CA THR A 164 12.48 -19.36 18.73
C THR A 164 12.06 -20.23 17.56
N ILE A 165 11.88 -21.53 17.82
CA ILE A 165 11.61 -22.53 16.79
C ILE A 165 10.25 -23.17 17.02
N TYR A 166 9.42 -23.19 15.99
CA TYR A 166 8.14 -23.84 15.92
C TYR A 166 8.27 -25.13 15.12
N THR A 167 7.90 -26.25 15.72
CA THR A 167 7.93 -27.54 15.06
C THR A 167 6.87 -28.49 15.58
N LYS A 168 6.51 -29.47 14.75
CA LYS A 168 5.61 -30.55 15.14
C LYS A 168 6.44 -31.73 15.61
N ALA A 169 6.53 -31.92 16.92
CA ALA A 169 7.35 -32.94 17.53
C ALA A 169 6.52 -33.86 18.45
N LYS A 170 7.08 -35.04 18.75
CA LYS A 170 6.56 -35.95 19.77
C LYS A 170 7.40 -35.75 21.02
N ILE A 171 6.97 -34.84 21.89
CA ILE A 171 7.65 -34.54 23.15
C ILE A 171 6.79 -35.11 24.27
N GLY A 172 7.36 -35.99 25.11
CA GLY A 172 6.68 -36.63 26.23
C GLY A 172 6.22 -38.08 26.00
N LYS A 173 5.40 -38.60 26.92
CA LYS A 173 4.90 -40.01 26.90
C LYS A 173 3.72 -40.25 25.95
N ASP A 174 3.20 -39.19 25.34
CA ASP A 174 2.01 -39.26 24.51
C ASP A 174 2.37 -39.67 23.07
N LYS A 175 1.55 -40.53 22.44
CA LYS A 175 1.89 -41.11 21.10
C LYS A 175 1.63 -40.17 19.92
N LYS A 176 0.95 -39.04 20.13
CA LYS A 176 0.56 -38.08 19.08
C LYS A 176 1.55 -36.94 18.97
N ALA A 177 1.90 -36.54 17.76
CA ALA A 177 2.76 -35.38 17.50
C ALA A 177 1.92 -34.10 17.64
N ARG A 178 2.40 -33.16 18.46
CA ARG A 178 1.76 -31.87 18.72
C ARG A 178 2.68 -30.73 18.29
N HIS A 179 2.13 -29.53 18.19
CA HIS A 179 2.86 -28.34 17.81
C HIS A 179 3.52 -27.73 19.05
N TYR A 180 4.82 -27.47 18.98
CA TYR A 180 5.61 -26.92 20.07
C TYR A 180 6.39 -25.69 19.61
N ARG A 181 6.45 -24.70 20.49
CA ARG A 181 7.40 -23.60 20.46
C ARG A 181 8.57 -23.97 21.38
N LEU A 182 9.75 -24.01 20.81
CA LEU A 182 11.02 -24.30 21.49
C LEU A 182 11.83 -23.01 21.54
N THR A 183 12.23 -22.61 22.74
CA THR A 183 13.17 -21.50 22.93
C THR A 183 14.53 -22.09 23.23
N ILE A 184 15.46 -21.97 22.28
CA ILE A 184 16.82 -22.50 22.38
C ILE A 184 17.78 -21.32 22.47
N GLY A 185 18.60 -21.29 23.49
CA GLY A 185 19.67 -20.30 23.64
C GLY A 185 21.03 -20.86 23.23
N GLY A 186 21.92 -19.98 22.79
CA GLY A 186 23.29 -20.29 22.43
C GLY A 186 23.43 -20.79 21.00
N ASP A 187 24.66 -21.13 20.62
CA ASP A 187 24.98 -21.58 19.27
C ASP A 187 24.33 -22.95 18.97
N ILE A 188 23.47 -22.98 17.95
CA ILE A 188 22.77 -24.19 17.48
C ILE A 188 23.75 -25.31 17.12
N GLU A 189 24.93 -24.98 16.58
CA GLU A 189 25.85 -25.98 16.06
C GLU A 189 26.74 -26.60 17.16
N ASN A 190 27.18 -25.79 18.12
CA ASN A 190 28.20 -26.20 19.09
C ASN A 190 27.66 -26.48 20.49
N SER A 191 26.67 -25.70 20.98
CA SER A 191 26.17 -25.84 22.36
C SER A 191 24.73 -25.32 22.52
N PRO A 192 23.73 -26.00 21.94
CA PRO A 192 22.33 -25.58 22.09
C PRO A 192 21.82 -25.88 23.50
N VAL A 193 21.32 -24.87 24.20
CA VAL A 193 20.67 -25.02 25.51
C VAL A 193 19.17 -24.79 25.33
N LEU A 194 18.36 -25.81 25.66
CA LEU A 194 16.90 -25.66 25.67
C LEU A 194 16.47 -24.88 26.92
N LEU A 195 16.03 -23.63 26.71
CA LEU A 195 15.51 -22.78 27.77
C LEU A 195 14.12 -23.25 28.20
N ASP A 196 13.19 -23.30 27.24
CA ASP A 196 11.79 -23.64 27.49
C ASP A 196 11.14 -24.34 26.27
N TYR A 197 10.07 -25.08 26.53
CA TYR A 197 9.19 -25.64 25.50
C TYR A 197 7.72 -25.46 25.89
N THR A 198 6.93 -24.85 25.00
CA THR A 198 5.49 -24.65 25.21
C THR A 198 4.68 -25.26 24.08
N GLU A 199 3.58 -25.95 24.41
CA GLU A 199 2.62 -26.41 23.40
C GLU A 199 1.89 -25.20 22.80
N VAL A 200 1.75 -25.16 21.48
CA VAL A 200 1.15 -24.04 20.73
C VAL A 200 0.15 -24.55 19.70
N SER A 201 -0.66 -23.66 19.15
CA SER A 201 -1.59 -23.97 18.06
C SER A 201 -0.86 -24.38 16.77
N ARG A 202 -1.63 -24.87 15.80
CA ARG A 202 -1.17 -25.25 14.45
C ARG A 202 -0.65 -24.03 13.67
N PHE A 203 -1.16 -22.84 13.97
CA PHE A 203 -0.80 -21.61 13.27
C PHE A 203 0.46 -21.00 13.88
N TYR A 204 1.58 -21.11 13.17
CA TYR A 204 2.83 -20.48 13.59
C TYR A 204 2.83 -19.00 13.24
N PRO A 205 3.41 -18.13 14.08
CA PRO A 205 3.28 -16.68 13.96
C PRO A 205 4.22 -16.06 12.92
N TYR A 206 4.34 -16.65 11.73
CA TYR A 206 5.14 -16.10 10.63
C TYR A 206 4.32 -15.99 9.35
N SER A 207 4.06 -14.76 8.94
CA SER A 207 3.42 -14.45 7.68
C SER A 207 4.47 -14.06 6.64
N ALA A 208 4.54 -14.80 5.53
CA ALA A 208 5.44 -14.52 4.43
C ALA A 208 4.73 -13.71 3.34
N PHE A 209 5.44 -12.71 2.82
CA PHE A 209 5.03 -11.83 1.74
C PHE A 209 5.98 -11.98 0.58
N THR A 210 5.45 -12.30 -0.60
CA THR A 210 6.24 -12.40 -1.83
C THR A 210 5.49 -11.76 -3.00
N PRO A 211 6.13 -10.85 -3.76
CA PRO A 211 5.47 -10.15 -4.86
C PRO A 211 5.26 -11.04 -6.08
N PHE A 212 6.16 -12.01 -6.32
CA PHE A 212 6.08 -12.94 -7.46
C PHE A 212 6.35 -14.37 -6.98
N PRO A 213 5.31 -15.09 -6.49
CA PRO A 213 5.48 -16.43 -5.95
C PRO A 213 5.91 -17.43 -7.05
N ILE A 214 6.87 -18.30 -6.72
CA ILE A 214 7.21 -19.48 -7.55
C ILE A 214 6.59 -20.72 -6.90
N ALA A 215 6.09 -21.65 -7.72
CA ALA A 215 5.54 -22.91 -7.22
C ALA A 215 6.61 -23.74 -6.48
N ASP A 216 6.18 -24.42 -5.40
CA ASP A 216 6.99 -25.37 -4.62
C ASP A 216 8.22 -24.77 -3.90
N THR A 217 8.26 -23.44 -3.71
CA THR A 217 9.29 -22.78 -2.92
C THR A 217 8.72 -21.59 -2.16
N LEU A 218 9.20 -21.38 -0.93
CA LEU A 218 8.95 -20.14 -0.19
C LEU A 218 9.82 -18.99 -0.72
N PHE A 219 11.07 -19.29 -1.10
CA PHE A 219 12.02 -18.30 -1.62
C PHE A 219 11.67 -17.97 -3.07
N SER A 220 10.88 -16.92 -3.21
CA SER A 220 10.34 -16.44 -4.49
C SER A 220 11.07 -15.17 -4.97
N LEU A 221 10.70 -14.70 -6.17
CA LEU A 221 11.39 -13.58 -6.82
C LEU A 221 10.98 -12.24 -6.20
N GLY A 222 11.98 -11.38 -6.02
CA GLY A 222 11.76 -9.97 -5.74
C GLY A 222 11.57 -9.14 -7.01
N VAL A 223 11.20 -7.88 -6.82
CA VAL A 223 11.21 -6.89 -7.93
C VAL A 223 12.63 -6.72 -8.48
N ALA A 224 13.64 -6.68 -7.60
CA ALA A 224 15.03 -6.57 -8.01
C ALA A 224 15.50 -7.80 -8.81
N ASP A 225 15.11 -9.02 -8.43
CA ASP A 225 15.52 -10.24 -9.13
C ASP A 225 15.04 -10.27 -10.60
N ARG A 226 13.95 -9.58 -10.93
CA ARG A 226 13.42 -9.48 -12.31
C ARG A 226 14.09 -8.37 -13.13
N LEU A 227 14.60 -7.34 -12.47
CA LEU A 227 15.10 -6.12 -13.13
C LEU A 227 16.62 -5.97 -13.07
N ALA A 228 17.31 -6.75 -12.24
CA ALA A 228 18.73 -6.60 -11.98
C ALA A 228 19.55 -6.78 -13.26
N ASP A 229 19.23 -7.78 -14.09
CA ASP A 229 19.94 -8.07 -15.33
C ASP A 229 19.85 -6.90 -16.33
N ASP A 230 18.66 -6.31 -16.48
CA ASP A 230 18.44 -5.14 -17.34
C ASP A 230 19.22 -3.92 -16.83
N HIS A 231 19.18 -3.65 -15.52
CA HIS A 231 19.95 -2.55 -14.93
C HIS A 231 21.46 -2.76 -15.07
N ILE A 232 21.96 -3.98 -14.89
CA ILE A 232 23.37 -4.32 -15.08
C ILE A 232 23.77 -4.09 -16.54
N LEU A 233 22.92 -4.49 -17.49
CA LEU A 233 23.14 -4.28 -18.92
C LEU A 233 23.19 -2.79 -19.27
N ILE A 234 22.19 -2.01 -18.84
CA ILE A 234 22.14 -0.55 -19.04
C ILE A 234 23.40 0.11 -18.46
N THR A 235 23.78 -0.27 -17.24
CA THR A 235 24.98 0.26 -16.58
C THR A 235 26.26 -0.08 -17.36
N ARG A 236 26.37 -1.31 -17.89
CA ARG A 236 27.50 -1.70 -18.76
C ARG A 236 27.52 -0.90 -20.05
N MET A 237 26.39 -0.72 -20.71
CA MET A 237 26.28 0.07 -21.94
C MET A 237 26.68 1.54 -21.71
N TYR A 238 26.20 2.18 -20.64
CA TYR A 238 26.61 3.54 -20.28
C TYR A 238 28.12 3.63 -20.03
N ARG A 239 28.72 2.66 -19.35
CA ARG A 239 30.18 2.62 -19.16
C ARG A 239 30.93 2.54 -20.50
N HIS A 240 30.45 1.76 -21.45
CA HIS A 240 31.04 1.68 -22.80
C HIS A 240 30.86 2.97 -23.61
N VAL A 241 29.72 3.65 -23.49
CA VAL A 241 29.51 4.95 -24.13
C VAL A 241 30.47 6.00 -23.55
N LEU A 242 30.65 6.02 -22.23
CA LEU A 242 31.60 6.91 -21.56
C LEU A 242 33.05 6.60 -21.94
N ASP A 243 33.42 5.34 -22.05
CA ASP A 243 34.75 4.93 -22.52
C ASP A 243 34.98 5.34 -23.98
N SER A 244 34.00 5.09 -24.86
CA SER A 244 34.04 5.55 -26.27
C SER A 244 34.15 7.06 -26.37
N LEU A 245 33.43 7.83 -25.53
CA LEU A 245 33.55 9.28 -25.47
C LEU A 245 34.97 9.70 -25.05
N SER A 246 35.54 9.04 -24.05
CA SER A 246 36.91 9.32 -23.57
C SER A 246 37.94 9.09 -24.68
N GLN A 247 37.82 7.99 -25.43
CA GLN A 247 38.68 7.67 -26.57
C GLN A 247 38.44 8.60 -27.78
N HIS A 248 37.24 9.13 -27.95
CA HIS A 248 36.93 10.07 -29.01
C HIS A 248 37.49 11.47 -28.71
N VAL A 249 37.38 11.93 -27.45
CA VAL A 249 37.94 13.21 -26.98
C VAL A 249 39.47 13.15 -26.90
N ASN A 250 40.01 12.01 -26.47
CA ASN A 250 41.45 11.75 -26.40
C ASN A 250 41.84 10.62 -27.37
N PRO A 251 41.90 10.88 -28.69
CA PRO A 251 42.18 9.85 -29.67
C PRO A 251 43.62 9.34 -29.57
N ILE A 252 43.82 8.11 -30.03
CA ILE A 252 45.14 7.49 -30.10
C ILE A 252 45.98 8.28 -31.11
N LYS A 253 47.13 8.76 -30.66
CA LYS A 253 48.10 9.47 -31.50
C LYS A 253 49.05 8.46 -32.14
N VAL A 254 49.01 8.36 -33.45
CA VAL A 254 49.96 7.58 -34.25
C VAL A 254 50.97 8.56 -34.84
N PHE A 255 52.25 8.32 -34.62
CA PHE A 255 53.30 9.18 -35.17
C PHE A 255 54.33 8.34 -35.93
N ASN A 256 54.93 8.95 -36.95
CA ASN A 256 56.06 8.36 -37.65
C ASN A 256 57.36 8.85 -36.99
N PRO A 257 58.19 7.97 -36.40
CA PRO A 257 59.43 8.37 -35.72
C PRO A 257 60.48 8.96 -36.68
N ASP A 258 60.38 8.70 -37.98
CA ASP A 258 61.35 9.20 -38.96
C ASP A 258 61.14 10.68 -39.31
N THR A 259 59.91 11.19 -39.12
CA THR A 259 59.54 12.55 -39.53
C THR A 259 59.19 13.46 -38.35
N THR A 260 58.84 12.90 -37.19
CA THR A 260 58.42 13.65 -36.00
C THR A 260 59.13 13.15 -34.75
N ASN A 261 59.59 14.08 -33.89
CA ASN A 261 60.27 13.73 -32.65
C ASN A 261 59.27 13.22 -31.58
N GLY A 262 59.49 11.99 -31.09
CA GLY A 262 58.63 11.35 -30.09
C GLY A 262 58.69 12.00 -28.70
N ASP A 263 59.83 12.58 -28.30
CA ASP A 263 59.99 13.18 -26.97
C ASP A 263 59.13 14.43 -26.78
N ASP A 264 58.90 15.18 -27.86
CA ASP A 264 58.04 16.36 -27.86
C ASP A 264 56.55 15.98 -27.75
N LEU A 265 56.15 14.78 -28.21
CA LEU A 265 54.78 14.28 -28.17
C LEU A 265 54.39 13.71 -26.79
N LEU A 266 55.36 13.26 -26.01
CA LEU A 266 55.16 12.77 -24.64
C LEU A 266 54.82 13.91 -23.66
N ASN A 267 55.26 15.14 -23.94
CA ASN A 267 55.00 16.32 -23.13
C ASN A 267 53.80 17.11 -23.67
N SER A 268 52.61 16.50 -23.67
CA SER A 268 51.41 17.18 -24.18
C SER A 268 50.82 18.15 -23.16
N HIS A 269 51.05 19.45 -23.38
CA HIS A 269 50.30 20.53 -22.74
C HIS A 269 49.74 21.48 -23.81
N ALA A 270 48.76 22.30 -23.45
CA ALA A 270 48.20 23.28 -24.39
C ALA A 270 49.32 24.19 -24.93
N GLY A 271 49.42 24.30 -26.27
CA GLY A 271 50.46 25.08 -26.95
C GLY A 271 51.86 24.47 -26.97
N ALA A 272 52.03 23.18 -26.66
CA ALA A 272 53.32 22.51 -26.80
C ALA A 272 53.83 22.55 -28.25
N LEU A 273 55.10 22.90 -28.42
CA LEU A 273 55.77 22.90 -29.72
C LEU A 273 56.15 21.46 -30.10
N VAL A 274 55.77 21.03 -31.30
CA VAL A 274 56.17 19.72 -31.84
C VAL A 274 57.06 19.93 -33.06
N ARG A 275 58.28 19.37 -33.01
CA ARG A 275 59.21 19.42 -34.15
C ARG A 275 58.89 18.29 -35.12
N SER A 276 58.52 18.65 -36.34
CA SER A 276 58.30 17.72 -37.45
C SER A 276 58.88 18.28 -38.75
N THR A 277 59.47 17.41 -39.57
CA THR A 277 59.92 17.73 -40.93
C THR A 277 58.75 17.76 -41.94
N ASP A 278 57.66 17.03 -41.65
CA ASP A 278 56.39 17.08 -42.37
C ASP A 278 55.25 17.32 -41.37
N PRO A 279 54.85 18.60 -41.17
CA PRO A 279 53.81 18.98 -40.22
C PRO A 279 52.43 18.38 -40.51
N THR A 280 52.17 17.95 -41.75
CA THR A 280 50.88 17.45 -42.21
C THR A 280 50.76 15.93 -42.17
N GLY A 281 51.88 15.21 -42.37
CA GLY A 281 51.89 13.73 -42.42
C GLY A 281 52.55 13.05 -41.22
N GLY A 282 53.25 13.80 -40.35
CA GLY A 282 54.02 13.23 -39.25
C GLY A 282 53.20 12.70 -38.05
N ILE A 283 51.98 13.19 -37.88
CA ILE A 283 51.07 12.83 -36.79
C ILE A 283 49.69 12.54 -37.38
N SER A 284 49.16 11.36 -37.08
CA SER A 284 47.80 10.96 -37.41
C SER A 284 47.04 10.63 -36.13
N PHE A 285 45.81 11.11 -36.02
CA PHE A 285 44.93 10.71 -34.93
C PHE A 285 44.07 9.54 -35.40
N ASN A 286 44.22 8.39 -34.75
CA ASN A 286 43.26 7.32 -34.92
C ASN A 286 42.07 7.62 -34.02
N VAL A 287 41.06 8.29 -34.60
CA VAL A 287 39.81 8.62 -33.91
C VAL A 287 38.86 7.45 -34.11
N PRO A 288 38.59 6.61 -33.08
CA PRO A 288 37.56 5.60 -33.21
C PRO A 288 36.20 6.29 -33.42
N PRO A 289 35.30 5.70 -34.23
CA PRO A 289 33.95 6.22 -34.39
C PRO A 289 33.27 6.24 -33.02
N PHE A 290 32.58 7.34 -32.72
CA PHE A 290 31.86 7.48 -31.45
C PHE A 290 30.64 6.55 -31.45
N ALA A 291 30.68 5.51 -30.62
CA ALA A 291 29.62 4.50 -30.55
C ALA A 291 28.35 4.99 -29.82
N GLY A 292 28.40 6.15 -29.14
CA GLY A 292 27.26 6.64 -28.36
C GLY A 292 26.04 7.04 -29.21
N ALA A 293 26.24 7.47 -30.46
CA ALA A 293 25.14 7.80 -31.36
C ALA A 293 24.27 6.57 -31.70
N ASP A 294 24.91 5.39 -31.85
CA ASP A 294 24.22 4.13 -32.16
C ASP A 294 23.74 3.40 -30.89
N ALA A 295 24.43 3.59 -29.76
CA ALA A 295 24.10 2.93 -28.50
C ALA A 295 22.95 3.59 -27.73
N MET A 296 22.80 4.93 -27.81
CA MET A 296 21.78 5.64 -27.03
C MET A 296 20.34 5.21 -27.37
N PRO A 297 19.95 5.01 -28.65
CA PRO A 297 18.61 4.50 -28.97
C PRO A 297 18.31 3.13 -28.37
N VAL A 298 19.33 2.26 -28.29
CA VAL A 298 19.20 0.93 -27.67
C VAL A 298 19.04 1.06 -26.15
N ILE A 299 19.79 1.95 -25.51
CA ILE A 299 19.67 2.25 -24.08
C ILE A 299 18.28 2.81 -23.75
N ASP A 300 17.75 3.71 -24.58
CA ASP A 300 16.41 4.26 -24.41
C ASP A 300 15.33 3.18 -24.55
N GLN A 301 15.47 2.28 -25.53
CA GLN A 301 14.55 1.16 -25.69
C GLN A 301 14.59 0.19 -24.49
N LEU A 302 15.78 -0.11 -23.97
CA LEU A 302 15.93 -0.93 -22.76
C LEU A 302 15.32 -0.25 -21.53
N SER A 303 15.49 1.07 -21.40
CA SER A 303 14.90 1.85 -20.32
C SER A 303 13.37 1.87 -20.41
N GLN A 304 12.80 2.00 -21.61
CA GLN A 304 11.34 1.88 -21.81
C GLN A 304 10.82 0.47 -21.50
N SER A 305 11.56 -0.58 -21.86
CA SER A 305 11.20 -1.96 -21.50
C SER A 305 11.19 -2.16 -19.98
N LEU A 306 12.16 -1.55 -19.29
CA LEU A 306 12.24 -1.57 -17.83
C LEU A 306 11.00 -0.93 -17.19
N GLU A 307 10.53 0.22 -17.71
CA GLU A 307 9.29 0.88 -17.23
C GLU A 307 8.06 -0.02 -17.35
N PHE A 308 7.96 -0.81 -18.43
CA PHE A 308 6.87 -1.79 -18.57
C PHE A 308 6.98 -2.93 -17.56
N SER A 309 8.20 -3.34 -17.19
CA SER A 309 8.40 -4.42 -16.21
C SER A 309 8.29 -3.95 -14.75
N THR A 310 8.60 -2.69 -14.46
CA THR A 310 8.43 -2.09 -13.11
C THR A 310 7.00 -1.64 -12.85
N GLY A 311 6.24 -1.33 -13.92
CA GLY A 311 4.94 -0.67 -13.82
C GLY A 311 5.02 0.78 -13.33
N THR A 312 6.22 1.32 -13.15
CA THR A 312 6.45 2.69 -12.65
C THR A 312 7.46 3.38 -13.56
N GLY A 313 7.03 4.50 -14.15
CA GLY A 313 7.85 5.32 -15.05
C GLY A 313 7.54 6.81 -14.86
N PRO A 314 8.40 7.71 -15.37
CA PRO A 314 8.22 9.16 -15.25
C PRO A 314 6.87 9.63 -15.79
N THR A 315 6.35 8.97 -16.83
CA THR A 315 5.03 9.25 -17.43
C THR A 315 3.85 8.93 -16.51
N MET A 316 4.06 8.14 -15.45
CA MET A 316 3.03 7.83 -14.44
C MET A 316 3.01 8.83 -13.28
N ILE A 317 4.15 9.48 -13.00
CA ILE A 317 4.30 10.42 -11.86
C ILE A 317 3.86 11.85 -12.25
N GLY A 318 3.82 12.17 -13.54
CA GLY A 318 3.32 13.44 -14.04
C GLY A 318 2.63 13.27 -15.38
N VAL A 319 1.31 13.44 -15.40
CA VAL A 319 0.55 13.59 -16.64
C VAL A 319 0.85 14.97 -17.21
N ASN A 320 1.96 15.11 -17.95
CA ASN A 320 2.26 16.35 -18.65
C ASN A 320 1.30 16.51 -19.83
N ALA A 321 0.55 17.61 -19.85
CA ALA A 321 -0.45 17.90 -20.88
C ALA A 321 0.12 17.99 -22.31
N GLU A 322 1.44 18.20 -22.46
CA GLU A 322 2.13 18.20 -23.74
C GLU A 322 2.33 16.80 -24.33
N ASP A 323 2.42 15.74 -23.52
CA ASP A 323 2.55 14.35 -24.01
C ASP A 323 1.24 13.83 -24.65
N PHE A 324 0.09 14.40 -24.25
CA PHE A 324 -1.21 14.12 -24.88
C PHE A 324 -1.35 14.71 -26.29
N GLN A 325 -0.50 15.67 -26.68
CA GLN A 325 -0.55 16.19 -28.04
C GLN A 325 0.06 15.23 -29.06
N ARG A 326 0.93 14.31 -28.62
CA ARG A 326 1.65 13.36 -29.49
C ARG A 326 1.27 11.90 -29.28
N THR A 327 0.81 11.53 -28.09
CA THR A 327 0.24 10.20 -27.83
C THR A 327 -1.27 10.31 -27.72
N SER A 328 -2.01 9.43 -28.41
CA SER A 328 -3.48 9.46 -28.29
C SER A 328 -3.87 9.23 -26.82
N ALA A 329 -4.89 9.95 -26.34
CA ALA A 329 -5.42 9.75 -24.99
C ALA A 329 -5.75 8.27 -24.71
N THR A 330 -6.08 7.49 -25.75
CA THR A 330 -6.28 6.04 -25.68
C THR A 330 -5.00 5.26 -25.38
N ALA A 331 -3.86 5.62 -25.98
CA ALA A 331 -2.58 4.95 -25.74
C ALA A 331 -2.04 5.24 -24.33
N ALA A 332 -2.19 6.47 -23.84
CA ALA A 332 -1.82 6.85 -22.48
C ALA A 332 -2.68 6.09 -21.44
N ASN A 333 -4.00 6.01 -21.66
CA ASN A 333 -4.89 5.22 -20.80
C ASN A 333 -4.54 3.72 -20.82
N LEU A 334 -4.22 3.15 -21.98
CA LEU A 334 -3.83 1.73 -22.08
C LEU A 334 -2.54 1.44 -21.30
N ARG A 335 -1.55 2.33 -21.35
CA ARG A 335 -0.29 2.20 -20.58
C ARG A 335 -0.54 2.33 -19.07
N SER A 336 -1.34 3.31 -18.64
CA SER A 336 -1.71 3.47 -17.22
C SER A 336 -2.45 2.25 -16.67
N ASN A 337 -3.39 1.70 -17.45
CA ASN A 337 -4.13 0.50 -17.06
C ASN A 337 -3.22 -0.73 -16.94
N ALA A 338 -2.26 -0.91 -17.85
CA ALA A 338 -1.30 -2.03 -17.79
C ALA A 338 -0.41 -1.94 -16.53
N SER A 339 0.06 -0.74 -16.17
CA SER A 339 0.82 -0.52 -14.93
C SER A 339 -0.02 -0.79 -13.68
N GLN A 340 -1.28 -0.34 -13.66
CA GLN A 340 -2.19 -0.60 -12.55
C GLN A 340 -2.47 -2.10 -12.35
N LEU A 341 -2.61 -2.86 -13.45
CA LEU A 341 -2.81 -4.31 -13.39
C LEU A 341 -1.62 -5.03 -12.73
N LEU A 342 -0.39 -4.58 -12.97
CA LEU A 342 0.80 -5.14 -12.32
C LEU A 342 0.78 -4.87 -10.81
N ILE A 343 0.43 -3.64 -10.41
CA ILE A 343 0.26 -3.28 -8.99
C ILE A 343 -0.87 -4.10 -8.36
N GLU A 344 -1.98 -4.31 -9.06
CA GLU A 344 -3.09 -5.16 -8.62
C GLU A 344 -2.63 -6.59 -8.37
N MET A 345 -1.88 -7.15 -9.32
CA MET A 345 -1.39 -8.52 -9.25
C MET A 345 -0.46 -8.71 -8.04
N ILE A 346 0.50 -7.80 -7.81
CA ILE A 346 1.38 -7.83 -6.64
C ILE A 346 0.57 -7.69 -5.35
N SER A 347 -0.38 -6.75 -5.32
CA SER A 347 -1.24 -6.52 -4.17
C SER A 347 -2.11 -7.74 -3.85
N ARG A 348 -2.60 -8.44 -4.88
CA ARG A 348 -3.34 -9.68 -4.75
C ARG A 348 -2.48 -10.81 -4.20
N PHE A 349 -1.24 -10.95 -4.67
CA PHE A 349 -0.31 -11.93 -4.12
C PHE A 349 0.01 -11.66 -2.64
N PHE A 350 0.21 -10.40 -2.24
CA PHE A 350 0.38 -10.05 -0.83
C PHE A 350 -0.88 -10.30 0.01
N ALA A 351 -2.06 -10.05 -0.56
CA ALA A 351 -3.32 -10.36 0.10
C ALA A 351 -3.47 -11.87 0.33
N ASP A 352 -3.24 -12.68 -0.70
CA ASP A 352 -3.45 -14.13 -0.69
C ASP A 352 -2.44 -14.90 0.17
N THR A 353 -1.17 -14.46 0.17
CA THR A 353 -0.11 -15.09 0.97
C THR A 353 -0.07 -14.52 2.38
N GLY A 354 0.43 -13.31 2.53
CA GLY A 354 0.75 -12.74 3.84
C GLY A 354 -0.47 -12.32 4.65
N TYR A 355 -1.33 -11.44 4.12
CA TYR A 355 -2.43 -10.85 4.90
C TYR A 355 -3.48 -11.88 5.32
N LYS A 356 -3.86 -12.78 4.41
CA LYS A 356 -4.80 -13.87 4.71
C LYS A 356 -4.35 -14.70 5.91
N TYR A 357 -3.08 -15.08 5.93
CA TYR A 357 -2.50 -15.86 7.02
C TYR A 357 -2.29 -15.03 8.30
N LEU A 358 -1.89 -13.76 8.17
CA LEU A 358 -1.70 -12.86 9.31
C LEU A 358 -2.99 -12.70 10.11
N VAL A 359 -4.13 -12.52 9.44
CA VAL A 359 -5.43 -12.43 10.13
C VAL A 359 -5.74 -13.70 10.91
N LYS A 360 -5.41 -14.89 10.37
CA LYS A 360 -5.56 -16.18 11.07
C LYS A 360 -4.68 -16.26 12.32
N ILE A 361 -3.42 -15.83 12.22
CA ILE A 361 -2.51 -15.78 13.37
C ILE A 361 -3.07 -14.83 14.45
N VAL A 362 -3.53 -13.64 14.07
CA VAL A 362 -4.06 -12.65 15.02
C VAL A 362 -5.22 -13.23 15.82
N VAL A 363 -6.21 -13.82 15.15
CA VAL A 363 -7.37 -14.40 15.84
C VAL A 363 -6.97 -15.60 16.69
N ASP A 364 -6.09 -16.48 16.21
CA ASP A 364 -5.59 -17.62 16.98
C ASP A 364 -4.85 -17.17 18.26
N LEU A 365 -4.01 -16.13 18.19
CA LEU A 365 -3.32 -15.55 19.35
C LEU A 365 -4.29 -14.91 20.36
N LEU A 366 -5.36 -14.26 19.88
CA LEU A 366 -6.40 -13.70 20.76
C LEU A 366 -7.20 -14.79 21.47
N ILE A 367 -7.48 -15.90 20.79
CA ILE A 367 -8.19 -17.06 21.39
C ILE A 367 -7.30 -17.76 22.43
N GLN A 368 -5.99 -17.87 22.18
CA GLN A 368 -5.06 -18.48 23.14
C GLN A 368 -4.97 -17.71 24.47
N LYS A 369 -5.27 -16.40 24.47
CA LYS A 369 -5.18 -15.52 25.63
C LYS A 369 -6.47 -14.68 25.82
N PRO A 370 -7.58 -15.30 26.22
CA PRO A 370 -8.90 -14.67 26.20
C PRO A 370 -9.02 -13.46 27.15
N ASP A 371 -8.42 -13.52 28.34
CA ASP A 371 -8.51 -12.44 29.34
C ASP A 371 -7.84 -11.15 28.84
N GLU A 372 -6.63 -11.27 28.32
CA GLU A 372 -5.84 -10.16 27.77
C GLU A 372 -6.47 -9.60 26.49
N ALA A 373 -7.06 -10.48 25.67
CA ALA A 373 -7.72 -10.10 24.45
C ALA A 373 -9.06 -9.36 24.71
N ALA A 374 -9.81 -9.76 25.74
CA ALA A 374 -11.02 -9.06 26.15
C ALA A 374 -10.71 -7.62 26.61
N GLU A 375 -9.61 -7.43 27.36
CA GLU A 375 -9.13 -6.10 27.74
C GLU A 375 -8.77 -5.26 26.51
N LEU A 376 -8.00 -5.83 25.57
CA LEU A 376 -7.61 -5.14 24.33
C LEU A 376 -8.82 -4.71 23.49
N VAL A 377 -9.78 -5.62 23.28
CA VAL A 377 -10.99 -5.37 22.49
C VAL A 377 -11.87 -4.33 23.17
N SER A 378 -12.08 -4.45 24.49
CA SER A 378 -12.89 -3.49 25.24
C SER A 378 -12.36 -2.06 25.14
N ARG A 379 -11.04 -1.87 25.13
CA ARG A 379 -10.39 -0.57 24.91
C ARG A 379 -10.62 -0.01 23.49
N LEU A 380 -10.70 -0.86 22.47
CA LEU A 380 -10.82 -0.45 21.07
C LEU A 380 -12.26 -0.13 20.65
N THR A 381 -13.20 -0.99 21.03
CA THR A 381 -14.59 -0.93 20.53
C THR A 381 -15.57 -0.40 21.57
N ASN A 382 -15.14 -0.17 22.82
CA ASN A 382 -16.00 0.11 23.99
C ASN A 382 -17.11 -0.96 24.19
N GLN A 383 -16.98 -2.13 23.56
CA GLN A 383 -17.92 -3.24 23.65
C GLN A 383 -17.13 -4.51 23.96
N ALA A 384 -17.55 -5.24 24.99
CA ALA A 384 -16.97 -6.55 25.30
C ALA A 384 -17.49 -7.57 24.28
N ILE A 385 -16.62 -8.08 23.43
CA ILE A 385 -16.92 -9.17 22.50
C ILE A 385 -16.43 -10.47 23.15
N PRO A 386 -17.30 -11.49 23.32
CA PRO A 386 -16.86 -12.79 23.83
C PRO A 386 -15.98 -13.48 22.77
N LEU A 387 -14.69 -13.63 23.06
CA LEU A 387 -13.72 -14.24 22.14
C LEU A 387 -13.67 -15.77 22.21
N ASP A 388 -14.15 -16.37 23.30
CA ASP A 388 -14.15 -17.83 23.53
C ASP A 388 -15.07 -18.59 22.56
N GLU A 389 -16.04 -17.90 21.94
CA GLU A 389 -16.97 -18.51 20.98
C GLU A 389 -16.42 -18.56 19.54
N PHE A 390 -15.27 -17.94 19.28
CA PHE A 390 -14.67 -17.94 17.94
C PHE A 390 -13.92 -19.24 17.65
N SER A 391 -14.29 -19.91 16.55
CA SER A 391 -13.51 -21.03 16.01
C SER A 391 -12.28 -20.53 15.25
N THR A 392 -11.16 -21.24 15.36
CA THR A 392 -9.93 -20.96 14.62
C THR A 392 -10.00 -21.41 13.14
N ASP A 393 -10.95 -22.26 12.78
CA ASP A 393 -11.13 -22.79 11.41
C ASP A 393 -12.14 -21.95 10.60
N TYR A 394 -11.85 -20.67 10.39
CA TYR A 394 -12.62 -19.80 9.49
C TYR A 394 -11.91 -19.59 8.15
N ASP A 395 -12.70 -19.38 7.11
CA ASP A 395 -12.22 -19.07 5.78
C ASP A 395 -12.09 -17.56 5.58
N VAL A 396 -10.94 -17.15 5.06
CA VAL A 396 -10.64 -15.74 4.75
C VAL A 396 -10.59 -15.60 3.24
N ALA A 397 -11.48 -14.76 2.71
CA ALA A 397 -11.47 -14.37 1.29
C ALA A 397 -10.84 -12.98 1.15
N THR A 398 -9.96 -12.85 0.18
CA THR A 398 -9.24 -11.62 -0.15
C THR A 398 -9.94 -10.96 -1.34
N SER A 399 -10.11 -9.63 -1.27
CA SER A 399 -10.62 -8.84 -2.37
C SER A 399 -9.71 -7.63 -2.54
N VAL A 400 -9.03 -7.55 -3.68
CA VAL A 400 -8.20 -6.42 -4.06
C VAL A 400 -8.91 -5.71 -5.20
N ALA A 401 -9.30 -4.45 -4.98
CA ALA A 401 -10.04 -3.65 -5.95
C ALA A 401 -9.17 -2.50 -6.49
N PHE A 402 -7.94 -2.81 -6.91
CA PHE A 402 -6.98 -1.83 -7.39
C PHE A 402 -6.82 -1.96 -8.90
N GLY A 403 -7.67 -1.32 -9.72
CA GLY A 403 -7.42 -1.22 -11.17
C GLY A 403 -8.61 -1.46 -12.10
N VAL A 404 -9.63 -2.22 -11.70
CA VAL A 404 -10.82 -2.47 -12.56
C VAL A 404 -12.01 -1.59 -12.20
N MET A 405 -11.92 -0.87 -11.09
CA MET A 405 -12.78 0.28 -10.82
C MET A 405 -11.90 1.37 -10.23
N SER A 406 -11.55 2.38 -11.01
CA SER A 406 -11.15 3.65 -10.40
C SER A 406 -12.24 4.06 -9.41
N ARG A 407 -11.93 4.75 -8.31
CA ARG A 407 -12.97 5.27 -7.41
C ARG A 407 -14.05 6.01 -8.20
N ASP A 408 -13.68 6.63 -9.31
CA ASP A 408 -14.59 7.28 -10.25
C ASP A 408 -15.50 6.29 -11.01
N GLN A 409 -14.98 5.15 -11.47
CA GLN A 409 -15.78 4.11 -12.13
C GLN A 409 -16.68 3.37 -11.13
N SER A 410 -16.20 3.06 -9.92
CA SER A 410 -17.05 2.53 -8.83
C SER A 410 -18.15 3.52 -8.49
N ARG A 411 -17.82 4.81 -8.34
CA ARG A 411 -18.80 5.87 -8.09
C ARG A 411 -19.82 5.94 -9.22
N GLN A 412 -19.38 5.97 -10.49
CA GLN A 412 -20.26 6.03 -11.65
C GLN A 412 -21.18 4.80 -11.73
N SER A 413 -20.66 3.60 -11.48
CA SER A 413 -21.45 2.37 -11.44
C SER A 413 -22.48 2.39 -10.30
N LEU A 414 -22.07 2.81 -9.10
CA LEU A 414 -22.95 2.95 -7.94
C LEU A 414 -24.01 4.04 -8.15
N THR A 415 -23.66 5.16 -8.79
CA THR A 415 -24.62 6.21 -9.17
C THR A 415 -25.62 5.71 -10.21
N ASN A 416 -25.18 4.93 -11.20
CA ASN A 416 -26.08 4.30 -12.17
C ASN A 416 -27.01 3.29 -11.50
N LEU A 417 -26.49 2.48 -10.58
CA LEU A 417 -27.29 1.53 -9.79
C LEU A 417 -28.32 2.27 -8.93
N PHE A 418 -27.91 3.35 -8.26
CA PHE A 418 -28.80 4.19 -7.46
C PHE A 418 -29.92 4.80 -8.31
N ASN A 419 -29.60 5.35 -9.49
CA ASN A 419 -30.60 5.89 -10.42
C ASN A 419 -31.59 4.81 -10.89
N MET A 420 -31.10 3.61 -11.20
CA MET A 420 -31.94 2.47 -11.58
C MET A 420 -32.84 2.02 -10.42
N GLN A 421 -32.31 1.99 -9.19
CA GLN A 421 -33.09 1.67 -7.99
C GLN A 421 -34.19 2.70 -7.74
N MET A 422 -33.90 3.99 -7.88
CA MET A 422 -34.89 5.06 -7.76
C MET A 422 -35.99 4.96 -8.82
N GLN A 423 -35.64 4.63 -10.08
CA GLN A 423 -36.60 4.44 -11.17
C GLN A 423 -37.50 3.22 -10.92
N LEU A 424 -36.93 2.10 -10.49
CA LEU A 424 -37.68 0.87 -10.21
C LEU A 424 -38.55 0.97 -8.95
N LYS A 425 -38.10 1.73 -7.95
CA LYS A 425 -38.91 2.09 -6.77
C LYS A 425 -40.10 2.97 -7.17
N ALA A 426 -39.88 3.96 -8.05
CA ALA A 426 -40.96 4.79 -8.59
C ALA A 426 -41.97 3.97 -9.42
N ALA A 427 -41.52 2.88 -10.06
CA ALA A 427 -42.37 1.94 -10.78
C ALA A 427 -43.12 0.92 -9.88
N GLY A 428 -42.95 0.98 -8.56
CA GLY A 428 -43.67 0.13 -7.60
C GLY A 428 -43.24 -1.35 -7.60
N MET A 429 -42.05 -1.66 -8.09
CA MET A 429 -41.54 -3.04 -8.15
C MET A 429 -41.11 -3.52 -6.74
N PRO A 430 -41.61 -4.68 -6.26
CA PRO A 430 -41.42 -5.13 -4.87
C PRO A 430 -40.00 -5.63 -4.54
N PHE A 431 -39.11 -5.74 -5.52
CA PHE A 431 -37.74 -6.25 -5.33
C PHE A 431 -36.78 -5.21 -4.74
N ILE A 432 -37.17 -3.94 -4.67
CA ILE A 432 -36.32 -2.85 -4.17
C ILE A 432 -37.01 -2.19 -2.98
N GLN A 433 -36.56 -2.58 -1.80
CA GLN A 433 -36.94 -1.96 -0.53
C GLN A 433 -35.99 -0.80 -0.20
N ASP A 434 -36.42 0.06 0.73
CA ASP A 434 -35.64 1.22 1.19
C ASP A 434 -34.28 0.82 1.79
N GLN A 435 -34.17 -0.39 2.33
CA GLN A 435 -32.92 -0.95 2.84
C GLN A 435 -31.87 -1.18 1.75
N HIS A 436 -32.28 -1.57 0.53
CA HIS A 436 -31.35 -1.77 -0.59
C HIS A 436 -30.81 -0.45 -1.13
N VAL A 437 -31.65 0.59 -1.12
CA VAL A 437 -31.25 1.96 -1.47
C VAL A 437 -30.27 2.50 -0.41
N TYR A 438 -30.57 2.30 0.88
CA TYR A 438 -29.67 2.66 1.98
C TYR A 438 -28.30 2.00 1.85
N ALA A 439 -28.25 0.69 1.59
CA ALA A 439 -27.00 -0.03 1.40
C ALA A 439 -26.17 0.48 0.20
N THR A 440 -26.84 0.97 -0.85
CA THR A 440 -26.18 1.54 -2.03
C THR A 440 -25.62 2.94 -1.73
N VAL A 441 -26.37 3.75 -0.99
CA VAL A 441 -25.90 5.06 -0.50
C VAL A 441 -24.74 4.91 0.48
N ALA A 442 -24.80 3.92 1.39
CA ALA A 442 -23.71 3.59 2.30
C ALA A 442 -22.41 3.29 1.54
N LYS A 443 -22.48 2.42 0.53
CA LYS A 443 -21.33 2.10 -0.33
C LYS A 443 -20.82 3.30 -1.12
N LEU A 444 -21.69 4.20 -1.56
CA LEU A 444 -21.29 5.42 -2.27
C LEU A 444 -20.50 6.36 -1.34
N VAL A 445 -21.00 6.57 -0.12
CA VAL A 445 -20.37 7.40 0.93
C VAL A 445 -19.02 6.81 1.36
N GLU A 446 -18.95 5.48 1.51
CA GLU A 446 -17.69 4.77 1.77
C GLU A 446 -16.69 4.90 0.61
N THR A 447 -17.18 4.80 -0.64
CA THR A 447 -16.36 5.02 -1.85
C THR A 447 -15.85 6.47 -1.95
N ASP A 448 -16.58 7.43 -1.37
CA ASP A 448 -16.15 8.82 -1.24
C ASP A 448 -15.20 9.07 -0.06
N GLY A 449 -14.97 8.07 0.79
CA GLY A 449 -13.96 8.07 1.85
C GLY A 449 -14.48 8.48 3.23
N PHE A 450 -15.80 8.65 3.37
CA PHE A 450 -16.42 8.93 4.66
C PHE A 450 -16.73 7.62 5.39
N LYS A 451 -16.12 7.41 6.56
CA LYS A 451 -16.34 6.21 7.39
C LYS A 451 -17.67 6.22 8.15
N ASN A 452 -18.25 7.39 8.38
CA ASN A 452 -19.49 7.53 9.10
C ASN A 452 -20.66 7.66 8.12
N VAL A 453 -21.31 6.54 7.80
CA VAL A 453 -22.51 6.53 6.93
C VAL A 453 -23.72 7.14 7.65
N GLY A 454 -23.80 6.99 8.98
CA GLY A 454 -24.94 7.42 9.78
C GLY A 454 -25.18 8.93 9.81
N SER A 455 -24.18 9.74 9.44
CA SER A 455 -24.35 11.19 9.27
C SER A 455 -25.01 11.60 7.96
N PHE A 456 -25.04 10.73 6.95
CA PHE A 456 -25.54 11.04 5.61
C PHE A 456 -26.86 10.34 5.29
N ALA A 457 -27.09 9.16 5.87
CA ALA A 457 -28.33 8.43 5.74
C ALA A 457 -28.69 7.76 7.07
N ALA A 458 -29.96 7.86 7.48
CA ALA A 458 -30.51 7.10 8.60
C ALA A 458 -30.91 5.70 8.15
N ASP A 459 -30.64 4.69 8.98
CA ASP A 459 -31.03 3.31 8.68
C ASP A 459 -32.57 3.18 8.70
N PRO A 460 -33.20 2.75 7.61
CA PRO A 460 -34.66 2.60 7.52
C PRO A 460 -35.26 1.60 8.51
N THR A 461 -34.47 0.71 9.12
CA THR A 461 -34.93 -0.20 10.18
C THR A 461 -35.07 0.47 11.55
N THR A 462 -34.41 1.62 11.74
CA THR A 462 -34.46 2.42 12.97
C THR A 462 -35.47 3.57 12.91
N LEU A 463 -36.07 3.79 11.73
CA LEU A 463 -37.14 4.78 11.56
C LEU A 463 -38.46 4.21 12.10
N PRO A 464 -39.23 4.98 12.89
CA PRO A 464 -40.55 4.55 13.33
C PRO A 464 -41.45 4.28 12.11
N PRO A 465 -42.32 3.25 12.15
CA PRO A 465 -43.19 2.92 11.04
C PRO A 465 -44.04 4.14 10.65
N ALA A 466 -44.15 4.39 9.35
CA ALA A 466 -44.96 5.48 8.82
C ALA A 466 -46.37 5.43 9.45
N PRO A 467 -46.92 6.57 9.91
CA PRO A 467 -48.25 6.60 10.49
C PRO A 467 -49.25 5.96 9.53
N PRO A 468 -50.15 5.06 10.01
CA PRO A 468 -51.18 4.49 9.15
C PRO A 468 -51.99 5.63 8.52
N PRO A 469 -52.38 5.49 7.23
CA PRO A 469 -53.20 6.51 6.58
C PRO A 469 -54.46 6.76 7.43
N PRO A 470 -54.83 8.02 7.69
CA PRO A 470 -55.93 8.34 8.58
C PRO A 470 -57.22 7.65 8.09
N PRO A 471 -58.03 7.10 9.01
CA PRO A 471 -59.30 6.47 8.65
C PRO A 471 -60.23 7.48 7.96
N PRO A 472 -61.08 7.02 7.01
CA PRO A 472 -61.94 7.92 6.26
C PRO A 472 -62.94 8.59 7.20
N VAL A 473 -62.90 9.92 7.24
CA VAL A 473 -63.79 10.76 8.06
C VAL A 473 -65.00 11.21 7.23
N ASP A 474 -66.12 11.36 7.92
CA ASP A 474 -67.49 11.63 7.50
C ASP A 474 -67.78 12.41 6.17
N PRO A 475 -68.86 12.04 5.44
CA PRO A 475 -69.34 12.64 4.19
C PRO A 475 -69.80 14.11 4.19
N ASN A 476 -69.30 14.99 5.06
CA ASN A 476 -69.59 16.43 4.99
C ASN A 476 -68.35 17.35 5.13
N ALA A 477 -67.15 16.77 5.19
CA ALA A 477 -65.87 17.47 5.01
C ALA A 477 -65.26 17.28 3.61
N GLY A 478 -65.88 16.43 2.76
CA GLY A 478 -65.36 16.08 1.44
C GLY A 478 -65.27 17.23 0.44
N LEU A 479 -66.02 18.32 0.59
CA LEU A 479 -65.95 19.45 -0.34
C LEU A 479 -64.63 20.24 -0.23
N ILE A 480 -64.09 20.41 0.98
CA ILE A 480 -62.85 21.17 1.20
C ILE A 480 -61.61 20.33 0.88
N GLU A 481 -61.67 19.01 1.14
CA GLU A 481 -60.61 18.09 0.77
C GLU A 481 -60.58 17.77 -0.73
N ILE A 482 -61.74 17.63 -1.38
CA ILE A 482 -61.80 17.52 -2.86
C ILE A 482 -61.32 18.83 -3.49
N GLU A 483 -61.63 20.00 -2.94
CA GLU A 483 -61.14 21.27 -3.48
C GLU A 483 -59.62 21.45 -3.27
N LYS A 484 -59.06 21.00 -2.13
CA LYS A 484 -57.61 20.96 -1.92
C LYS A 484 -56.92 19.92 -2.81
N VAL A 485 -57.45 18.72 -2.95
CA VAL A 485 -56.92 17.68 -3.83
C VAL A 485 -57.04 18.09 -5.29
N LYS A 486 -58.13 18.75 -5.70
CA LYS A 486 -58.32 19.28 -7.05
C LYS A 486 -57.44 20.51 -7.31
N ALA A 487 -57.19 21.36 -6.32
CA ALA A 487 -56.22 22.45 -6.41
C ALA A 487 -54.78 21.93 -6.47
N GLN A 488 -54.46 20.85 -5.76
CA GLN A 488 -53.15 20.22 -5.77
C GLN A 488 -52.91 19.42 -7.07
N LEU A 489 -53.92 18.70 -7.58
CA LEU A 489 -53.90 18.07 -8.91
C LEU A 489 -53.82 19.12 -10.02
N LYS A 490 -54.51 20.26 -9.88
CA LYS A 490 -54.44 21.36 -10.85
C LYS A 490 -53.08 22.06 -10.80
N SER A 491 -52.52 22.27 -9.62
CA SER A 491 -51.15 22.75 -9.43
C SER A 491 -50.13 21.78 -10.05
N GLN A 492 -50.30 20.47 -9.87
CA GLN A 492 -49.40 19.46 -10.41
C GLN A 492 -49.56 19.30 -11.93
N SER A 493 -50.80 19.41 -12.45
CA SER A 493 -51.04 19.43 -13.90
C SER A 493 -50.52 20.70 -14.55
N ASP A 494 -50.62 21.85 -13.88
CA ASP A 494 -50.06 23.11 -14.38
C ASP A 494 -48.53 23.09 -14.35
N GLU A 495 -47.91 22.47 -13.35
CA GLU A 495 -46.45 22.28 -13.28
C GLU A 495 -45.95 21.33 -14.39
N LEU A 496 -46.66 20.22 -14.63
CA LEU A 496 -46.37 19.30 -15.72
C LEU A 496 -46.59 19.92 -17.10
N ASN A 497 -47.66 20.70 -17.28
CA ASN A 497 -47.89 21.44 -18.51
C ASN A 497 -46.80 22.50 -18.72
N ARG A 498 -46.34 23.18 -17.67
CA ARG A 498 -45.24 24.15 -17.76
C ARG A 498 -43.91 23.46 -18.10
N GLN A 499 -43.62 22.27 -17.58
CA GLN A 499 -42.46 21.48 -18.01
C GLN A 499 -42.59 20.97 -19.45
N ALA A 500 -43.78 20.55 -19.86
CA ALA A 500 -44.06 20.13 -21.24
C ALA A 500 -43.93 21.31 -22.22
N GLU A 501 -44.33 22.51 -21.83
CA GLU A 501 -44.12 23.73 -22.60
C GLU A 501 -42.65 24.13 -22.66
N LEU A 502 -41.90 24.04 -21.55
CA LEU A 502 -40.46 24.33 -21.53
C LEU A 502 -39.66 23.35 -22.42
N THR A 503 -40.01 22.06 -22.38
CA THR A 503 -39.36 21.05 -23.23
C THR A 503 -39.73 21.21 -24.71
N LYS A 504 -40.99 21.52 -25.03
CA LYS A 504 -41.39 21.88 -26.40
C LYS A 504 -40.71 23.14 -26.88
N PHE A 505 -40.61 24.17 -26.04
CA PHE A 505 -39.93 25.43 -26.36
C PHE A 505 -38.42 25.22 -26.57
N ALA A 506 -37.78 24.39 -25.75
CA ALA A 506 -36.38 24.01 -25.94
C ALA A 506 -36.16 23.25 -27.24
N ALA A 507 -37.04 22.29 -27.57
CA ALA A 507 -36.99 21.54 -28.82
C ALA A 507 -37.25 22.43 -30.05
N GLU A 508 -38.18 23.38 -29.96
CA GLU A 508 -38.41 24.39 -31.01
C GLU A 508 -37.21 25.33 -31.18
N MET A 509 -36.55 25.72 -30.09
CA MET A 509 -35.34 26.53 -30.15
C MET A 509 -34.17 25.79 -30.79
N ASP A 510 -33.98 24.50 -30.50
CA ASP A 510 -32.96 23.67 -31.14
C ASP A 510 -33.26 23.48 -32.63
N LEU A 511 -34.51 23.15 -32.99
CA LEU A 511 -34.91 23.01 -34.39
C LEU A 511 -34.72 24.34 -35.15
N LYS A 512 -35.05 25.48 -34.53
CA LYS A 512 -34.84 26.80 -35.11
C LYS A 512 -33.35 27.15 -35.22
N ARG A 513 -32.51 26.71 -34.28
CA ARG A 513 -31.05 26.88 -34.34
C ARG A 513 -30.47 26.07 -35.49
N ASP A 514 -30.92 24.83 -35.67
CA ASP A 514 -30.50 23.96 -36.77
C ASP A 514 -30.94 24.52 -38.12
N GLN A 515 -32.17 25.02 -38.23
CA GLN A 515 -32.65 25.71 -39.43
C GLN A 515 -31.81 26.95 -39.73
N MET A 516 -31.49 27.78 -38.73
CA MET A 516 -30.63 28.95 -38.93
C MET A 516 -29.20 28.57 -39.32
N ALA A 517 -28.67 27.45 -38.81
CA ALA A 517 -27.36 26.94 -39.18
C ALA A 517 -27.35 26.45 -40.64
N GLN A 518 -28.36 25.66 -41.03
CA GLN A 518 -28.54 25.19 -42.41
C GLN A 518 -28.77 26.36 -43.38
N ASP A 519 -29.60 27.34 -43.04
CA ASP A 519 -29.82 28.54 -43.85
C ASP A 519 -28.54 29.37 -44.01
N ARG A 520 -27.69 29.43 -42.97
CA ARG A 520 -26.39 30.11 -43.04
C ARG A 520 -25.44 29.37 -43.95
N GLU A 521 -25.44 28.04 -43.93
CA GLU A 521 -24.63 27.20 -44.80
C GLU A 521 -25.09 27.28 -46.26
N LEU A 522 -26.40 27.18 -46.51
CA LEU A 522 -26.98 27.39 -47.84
C LEU A 522 -26.68 28.79 -48.38
N LYS A 523 -26.83 29.84 -47.56
CA LYS A 523 -26.45 31.21 -47.96
C LYS A 523 -24.95 31.34 -48.27
N LYS A 524 -24.08 30.69 -47.50
CA LYS A 524 -22.64 30.66 -47.80
C LYS A 524 -22.38 29.96 -49.13
N ALA A 525 -22.97 28.79 -49.35
CA ALA A 525 -22.84 28.04 -50.60
C ALA A 525 -23.40 28.82 -51.81
N GLU A 526 -24.52 29.52 -51.66
CA GLU A 526 -25.06 30.39 -52.71
C GLU A 526 -24.16 31.59 -53.00
N ILE A 527 -23.58 32.22 -51.98
CA ILE A 527 -22.64 33.34 -52.16
C ILE A 527 -21.36 32.85 -52.83
N GLU A 528 -20.80 31.72 -52.40
CA GLU A 528 -19.63 31.10 -53.04
C GLU A 528 -19.93 30.70 -54.48
N ALA A 529 -21.08 30.09 -54.77
CA ALA A 529 -21.48 29.74 -56.13
C ALA A 529 -21.67 30.98 -57.01
N LYS A 530 -22.28 32.06 -56.49
CA LYS A 530 -22.42 33.34 -57.21
C LYS A 530 -21.06 34.00 -57.44
N TYR A 531 -20.16 33.97 -56.47
CA TYR A 531 -18.81 34.52 -56.60
C TYR A 531 -18.00 33.73 -57.61
N ALA A 532 -18.03 32.39 -57.55
CA ALA A 532 -17.39 31.52 -58.53
C ALA A 532 -17.94 31.72 -59.95
N ALA A 533 -19.28 31.87 -60.09
CA ALA A 533 -19.90 32.18 -61.38
C ALA A 533 -19.47 33.56 -61.90
N GLN A 534 -19.38 34.58 -61.04
CA GLN A 534 -18.87 35.91 -61.42
C GLN A 534 -17.40 35.86 -61.85
N VAL A 535 -16.54 35.16 -61.10
CA VAL A 535 -15.13 34.97 -61.46
C VAL A 535 -15.00 34.24 -62.81
N ALA A 536 -15.80 33.19 -63.04
CA ALA A 536 -15.80 32.48 -64.32
C ALA A 536 -16.28 33.36 -65.48
N ILE A 537 -17.32 34.19 -65.27
CA ILE A 537 -17.79 35.15 -66.29
C ILE A 537 -16.73 36.23 -66.56
N GLU A 538 -16.05 36.74 -65.53
CA GLU A 538 -14.98 37.72 -65.72
C GLU A 538 -13.76 37.12 -66.43
N GLN A 539 -13.37 35.89 -66.09
CA GLN A 539 -12.32 35.15 -66.81
C GLN A 539 -12.68 34.92 -68.27
N LEU A 540 -13.92 34.50 -68.58
CA LEU A 540 -14.40 34.37 -69.96
C LEU A 540 -14.41 35.71 -70.71
N LYS A 541 -14.78 36.81 -70.05
CA LYS A 541 -14.71 38.16 -70.66
C LYS A 541 -13.27 38.61 -70.89
N LEU A 542 -12.33 38.24 -70.01
CA LEU A 542 -10.90 38.49 -70.19
C LEU A 542 -10.32 37.69 -71.36
N GLU A 543 -10.68 36.41 -71.49
CA GLU A 543 -10.30 35.59 -72.65
C GLU A 543 -10.89 36.13 -73.96
N GLN A 544 -12.14 36.62 -73.95
CA GLN A 544 -12.75 37.24 -75.14
C GLN A 544 -12.15 38.60 -75.50
N ARG A 545 -11.55 39.31 -74.54
CA ARG A 545 -10.86 40.61 -74.76
C ARG A 545 -9.38 40.45 -75.10
N ALA A 546 -8.81 39.26 -75.01
CA ALA A 546 -7.46 38.99 -75.47
C ALA A 546 -7.40 39.19 -77.00
N PRO A 547 -6.48 40.02 -77.52
CA PRO A 547 -6.41 40.30 -78.95
C PRO A 547 -6.04 39.04 -79.72
N ARG A 548 -6.90 38.65 -80.67
CA ARG A 548 -6.66 37.50 -81.57
C ARG A 548 -5.86 37.96 -82.79
N ASP A 549 -4.75 37.29 -83.07
CA ASP A 549 -3.95 37.45 -84.29
C ASP A 549 -4.71 36.83 -85.50
N PRO A 550 -4.70 37.41 -86.72
CA PRO A 550 -5.36 36.90 -87.94
C PRO A 550 -5.19 35.41 -88.33
N MET A 551 -4.36 34.61 -87.64
CA MET A 551 -4.30 33.15 -87.82
C MET A 551 -4.88 32.31 -86.66
N GLY A 552 -5.57 32.92 -85.70
CA GLY A 552 -6.51 32.21 -84.83
C GLY A 552 -5.91 31.35 -83.69
N ASN A 553 -4.63 31.48 -83.36
CA ASN A 553 -4.05 30.89 -82.15
C ASN A 553 -3.91 31.94 -81.03
N ILE A 554 -4.15 31.49 -79.79
CA ILE A 554 -4.02 32.29 -78.56
C ILE A 554 -2.52 32.34 -78.20
N ILE A 555 -1.98 33.53 -77.93
CA ILE A 555 -0.61 33.73 -77.41
C ILE A 555 -0.63 33.56 -75.89
#